data_AF-A0A3A4SH25-F1
#
_entry.id   AF-A0A3A4SH25-F1
#
_cell.length_a   1.000
_cell.length_b   1.000
_cell.length_c   1.000
_cell.angle_alpha   90.00
_cell.angle_beta   90.00
_cell.angle_gamma   90.00
#
_symmetry.space_group_name_H-M   'P 1'
#
loop_
_entity.id
_entity.type
_entity.pdbx_description
1 polymer ?
#
loop_
_entity_poly.entity_id
_entity_poly.type
_entity_poly.pdbx_seq_one_letter_code
_entity_poly.pdbx_strand_id
1 'polypeptide(L)'
;MKQYVIDELRFEDYEKIKTYFDDYFEASEIKGIYWIHLDPENLTEIQASHEECKPFYIAVDLEPDKISCELLVRTVNRIRCDCIRYATESQRNWMIRMIDAILEKLEVHV
;
A
#
# COMPACT_ATOMS: atom_id res chain seq x y z
N MET A 1 -14.48 2.05 3.77
CA MET A 1 -13.15 2.23 4.37
C MET A 1 -12.57 3.55 3.87
N LYS A 2 -11.63 4.16 4.61
CA LYS A 2 -10.93 5.36 4.12
C LYS A 2 -9.82 4.93 3.16
N GLN A 3 -9.71 5.60 2.03
CA GLN A 3 -8.74 5.29 0.99
C GLN A 3 -8.21 6.57 0.34
N TYR A 4 -7.00 6.47 -0.19
CA TYR A 4 -6.41 7.43 -1.12
C TYR A 4 -6.52 6.83 -2.52
N VAL A 5 -7.04 7.59 -3.49
CA VAL A 5 -7.33 7.09 -4.84
C VAL A 5 -6.66 8.01 -5.86
N ILE A 6 -5.99 7.38 -6.82
CA ILE A 6 -5.52 8.00 -8.06
C ILE A 6 -6.31 7.35 -9.18
N ASP A 7 -7.15 8.11 -9.88
CA ASP A 7 -8.02 7.64 -10.95
C ASP A 7 -7.55 8.12 -12.33
N GLU A 8 -8.36 7.87 -13.35
CA GLU A 8 -8.10 8.23 -14.74
C GLU A 8 -6.82 7.61 -15.33
N LEU A 9 -6.42 6.43 -14.82
CA LEU A 9 -5.32 5.68 -15.43
C LEU A 9 -5.66 5.27 -16.86
N ARG A 10 -4.69 5.45 -17.74
CA ARG A 10 -4.72 4.86 -19.07
C ARG A 10 -4.35 3.38 -18.96
N PHE A 11 -4.95 2.56 -19.81
CA PHE A 11 -4.68 1.11 -19.81
C PHE A 11 -3.18 0.77 -19.99
N GLU A 12 -2.46 1.53 -20.81
CA GLU A 12 -1.01 1.37 -21.00
C GLU A 12 -0.21 1.65 -19.72
N ASP A 13 -0.64 2.64 -18.93
CA ASP A 13 0.01 2.97 -17.67
C ASP A 13 -0.34 1.95 -16.58
N TYR A 14 -1.58 1.47 -16.55
CA TYR A 14 -1.99 0.33 -15.72
C TYR A 14 -1.08 -0.89 -15.96
N GLU A 15 -0.80 -1.27 -17.21
CA GLU A 15 0.06 -2.43 -17.52
C GLU A 15 1.50 -2.24 -17.00
N LYS A 16 2.05 -1.02 -17.10
CA LYS A 16 3.38 -0.68 -16.53
C LYS A 16 3.38 -0.81 -15.02
N ILE A 17 2.39 -0.20 -14.36
CA ILE A 17 2.26 -0.23 -12.89
C ILE A 17 2.07 -1.66 -12.42
N LYS A 18 1.22 -2.43 -13.11
CA LYS A 18 0.95 -3.83 -12.79
C LYS A 18 2.23 -4.67 -12.87
N THR A 19 3.00 -4.53 -13.96
CA THR A 19 4.28 -5.22 -14.11
C THR A 19 5.23 -4.88 -12.98
N TYR A 20 5.35 -3.59 -12.62
CA TYR A 20 6.15 -3.16 -11.49
C TYR A 20 5.66 -3.76 -10.15
N PHE A 21 4.36 -3.76 -9.92
CA PHE A 21 3.81 -4.26 -8.66
C PHE A 21 3.99 -5.78 -8.54
N ASP A 22 3.81 -6.53 -9.63
CA ASP A 22 4.08 -7.97 -9.67
C ASP A 22 5.56 -8.30 -9.37
N ASP A 23 6.49 -7.47 -9.85
CA ASP A 23 7.94 -7.70 -9.68
C ASP A 23 8.46 -7.34 -8.28
N TYR A 24 7.86 -6.33 -7.62
CA TYR A 24 8.42 -5.72 -6.41
C TYR A 24 7.56 -5.86 -5.16
N PHE A 25 6.28 -6.18 -5.26
CA PHE A 25 5.39 -6.29 -4.10
C PHE A 25 4.79 -7.67 -3.92
N GLU A 26 4.44 -7.98 -2.67
CA GLU A 26 3.76 -9.22 -2.34
C GLU A 26 2.29 -9.12 -2.80
N ALA A 27 1.90 -9.94 -3.76
CA ALA A 27 0.51 -10.06 -4.17
C ALA A 27 -0.29 -10.82 -3.10
N SER A 28 -1.50 -10.36 -2.81
CA SER A 28 -2.43 -11.12 -1.98
C SER A 28 -3.04 -12.29 -2.75
N GLU A 29 -3.76 -13.18 -2.06
CA GLU A 29 -4.56 -14.23 -2.71
C GLU A 29 -5.64 -13.68 -3.66
N ILE A 30 -6.00 -12.40 -3.49
CA ILE A 30 -6.94 -11.69 -4.35
C ILE A 30 -6.17 -10.96 -5.45
N LYS A 31 -6.49 -11.31 -6.70
CA LYS A 31 -5.89 -10.68 -7.89
C LYS A 31 -6.13 -9.17 -7.89
N GLY A 32 -5.08 -8.40 -8.17
CA GLY A 32 -5.13 -6.94 -8.23
C GLY A 32 -4.82 -6.26 -6.89
N ILE A 33 -4.80 -7.02 -5.79
CA ILE A 33 -4.44 -6.50 -4.47
C ILE A 33 -3.01 -6.87 -4.12
N TYR A 34 -2.23 -5.86 -3.77
CA TYR A 34 -0.84 -5.97 -3.33
C TYR A 34 -0.72 -5.51 -1.88
N TRP A 35 0.15 -6.18 -1.13
CA TRP A 35 0.51 -5.82 0.24
C TRP A 35 1.82 -5.08 0.22
N ILE A 36 1.76 -3.80 0.60
CA ILE A 36 2.95 -2.97 0.73
C ILE A 36 3.32 -2.89 2.20
N HIS A 37 4.46 -3.49 2.53
CA HIS A 37 4.97 -3.51 3.89
C HIS A 37 5.46 -2.11 4.31
N LEU A 38 5.09 -1.70 5.53
CA LEU A 38 5.50 -0.42 6.08
C LEU A 38 6.99 -0.42 6.39
N ASP A 39 7.66 0.68 6.07
CA ASP A 39 9.02 0.95 6.53
C ASP A 39 9.07 1.00 8.07
N PRO A 40 10.06 0.35 8.72
CA PRO A 40 10.26 0.43 10.17
C PRO A 40 10.23 1.85 10.75
N GLU A 41 10.73 2.85 10.02
CA GLU A 41 10.74 4.25 10.45
C GLU A 41 9.33 4.87 10.51
N ASN A 42 8.36 4.27 9.82
CA ASN A 42 6.97 4.73 9.77
C ASN A 42 6.04 3.95 10.71
N LEU A 43 6.57 3.04 11.53
CA LEU A 43 5.76 2.32 12.51
C LEU A 43 5.40 3.23 13.70
N THR A 44 4.18 3.08 14.20
CA THR A 44 3.80 3.65 15.50
C THR A 44 4.50 2.92 16.65
N GLU A 45 4.54 3.50 17.84
CA GLU A 45 5.13 2.86 19.03
C GLU A 45 4.54 1.46 19.32
N ILE A 46 3.22 1.30 19.16
CA ILE A 46 2.55 0.00 19.34
C ILE A 46 2.99 -1.00 18.26
N GLN A 47 3.08 -0.56 17.00
CA GLN A 47 3.52 -1.43 15.91
C GLN A 47 5.00 -1.81 16.06
N ALA A 48 5.85 -0.85 16.40
CA ALA A 48 7.27 -1.08 16.62
C ALA A 48 7.52 -2.06 17.78
N SER A 49 6.78 -1.95 18.89
CA SER A 49 6.93 -2.84 20.04
C SER A 49 6.37 -4.25 19.84
N HIS A 50 5.41 -4.44 18.94
CA HIS A 50 4.78 -5.73 18.69
C HIS A 50 5.49 -6.54 17.59
N GLU A 51 6.67 -7.07 17.90
CA GLU A 51 7.48 -7.88 16.97
C GLU A 51 6.73 -9.07 16.37
N GLU A 52 5.91 -9.76 17.16
CA GLU A 52 5.12 -10.92 16.69
C GLU A 52 4.01 -10.55 15.68
N CYS A 53 3.66 -9.26 15.61
CA CYS A 53 2.66 -8.77 14.65
C CYS A 53 3.31 -8.31 13.33
N LYS A 54 4.65 -8.32 13.21
CA LYS A 54 5.31 -7.98 11.95
C LYS A 54 5.18 -9.14 10.93
N PRO A 55 5.18 -8.84 9.63
CA PRO A 55 5.23 -7.50 9.04
C PRO A 55 3.86 -6.79 9.07
N PHE A 56 3.90 -5.46 9.03
CA PHE A 56 2.71 -4.62 8.86
C PHE A 56 2.61 -4.14 7.44
N TYR A 57 1.40 -4.09 6.91
CA TYR A 57 1.16 -3.70 5.53
C TYR A 57 -0.07 -2.80 5.38
N ILE A 58 -0.14 -2.11 4.25
CA ILE A 58 -1.34 -1.51 3.69
C ILE A 58 -1.71 -2.27 2.41
N ALA A 59 -3.01 -2.41 2.16
CA ALA A 59 -3.49 -3.02 0.93
C ALA A 59 -3.59 -1.95 -0.16
N VAL A 60 -3.05 -2.24 -1.34
CA VAL A 60 -3.22 -1.42 -2.54
C VAL A 60 -3.94 -2.25 -3.59
N ASP A 61 -5.08 -1.75 -4.04
CA ASP A 61 -5.90 -2.32 -5.09
C ASP A 61 -5.59 -1.59 -6.41
N LEU A 62 -5.19 -2.35 -7.43
CA LEU A 62 -4.85 -1.85 -8.75
C LEU A 62 -5.87 -2.36 -9.77
N GLU A 63 -6.68 -1.44 -10.26
CA GLU A 63 -7.67 -1.66 -11.30
C GLU A 63 -7.23 -0.96 -12.61
N PRO A 64 -7.76 -1.35 -13.79
CA PRO A 64 -7.33 -0.78 -15.07
C PRO A 64 -7.40 0.74 -15.20
N ASP A 65 -8.25 1.40 -14.41
CA ASP A 65 -8.54 2.83 -14.46
C ASP A 65 -8.12 3.60 -13.19
N LYS A 66 -7.61 2.92 -12.15
CA LYS A 66 -7.25 3.58 -10.87
C LYS A 66 -6.35 2.73 -9.96
N ILE A 67 -5.70 3.41 -9.02
CA ILE A 67 -5.03 2.84 -7.85
C ILE A 67 -5.79 3.26 -6.60
N SER A 68 -6.17 2.31 -5.74
CA SER A 68 -6.81 2.59 -4.45
C SER A 68 -5.95 2.05 -3.31
N CYS A 69 -5.43 2.95 -2.49
CA CYS A 69 -4.62 2.61 -1.34
C CYS A 69 -5.45 2.67 -0.06
N GLU A 70 -5.57 1.54 0.64
CA GLU A 70 -6.29 1.46 1.91
C GLU A 70 -5.54 2.25 2.98
N LEU A 71 -6.22 3.19 3.66
CA LEU A 71 -5.64 3.94 4.77
C LEU A 71 -5.72 3.16 6.10
N LEU A 72 -5.66 1.83 6.06
CA LEU A 72 -5.72 0.95 7.21
C LEU A 72 -4.45 0.10 7.25
N VAL A 73 -3.68 0.21 8.33
CA VAL A 73 -2.53 -0.65 8.55
C VAL A 73 -3.02 -1.97 9.14
N ARG A 74 -2.53 -3.08 8.62
CA ARG A 74 -2.88 -4.45 9.04
C ARG A 74 -1.61 -5.23 9.40
N THR A 75 -1.81 -6.36 10.08
CA THR A 75 -0.79 -7.38 10.34
C THR A 75 -1.23 -8.68 9.68
N VAL A 76 -0.27 -9.44 9.14
CA VAL A 76 -0.56 -10.73 8.49
C VAL A 76 -0.93 -11.81 9.53
N ASN A 77 -0.40 -11.72 10.75
CA ASN A 77 -0.40 -12.83 11.70
C ASN A 77 -1.55 -12.82 12.72
N ARG A 78 -2.30 -11.71 12.82
CA ARG A 78 -3.35 -11.57 13.85
C ARG A 78 -4.58 -10.87 13.31
N ILE A 79 -5.75 -11.43 13.59
CA ILE A 79 -7.04 -10.86 13.16
C ILE A 79 -7.48 -9.71 14.10
N ARG A 80 -7.09 -9.75 15.37
CA ARG A 80 -7.45 -8.76 16.38
C ARG A 80 -6.20 -8.29 17.12
N CYS A 81 -5.77 -7.07 16.83
CA CYS A 81 -4.65 -6.42 17.49
C CYS A 81 -4.82 -4.90 17.41
N ASP A 82 -4.32 -4.18 18.41
CA ASP A 82 -4.25 -2.72 18.41
C ASP A 82 -3.34 -2.15 17.30
N CYS A 83 -2.51 -2.98 16.67
CA CYS A 83 -1.75 -2.59 15.49
C CYS A 83 -2.64 -2.36 14.25
N ILE A 84 -3.86 -2.92 14.22
CA ILE A 84 -4.80 -2.77 13.11
C ILE A 84 -5.59 -1.48 13.30
N ARG A 85 -5.08 -0.39 12.73
CA ARG A 85 -5.65 0.96 12.88
C ARG A 85 -5.48 1.77 11.61
N TYR A 86 -6.35 2.77 11.46
CA TYR A 86 -6.19 3.74 10.38
C TYR A 86 -4.79 4.35 10.42
N ALA A 87 -4.19 4.49 9.24
CA ALA A 87 -2.86 5.04 9.06
C ALA A 87 -2.77 6.41 9.73
N THR A 88 -1.68 6.63 10.45
CA THR A 88 -1.34 7.96 10.96
C THR A 88 -1.06 8.90 9.80
N GLU A 89 -0.99 10.21 10.07
CA GLU A 89 -0.58 11.18 9.06
C GLU A 89 0.80 10.86 8.46
N SER A 90 1.76 10.42 9.27
CA SER A 90 3.08 10.03 8.78
C SER A 90 2.99 8.85 7.81
N GLN A 91 2.27 7.78 8.20
CA GLN A 91 2.10 6.58 7.38
C GLN A 91 1.35 6.87 6.08
N ARG A 92 0.28 7.67 6.16
CA ARG A 92 -0.47 8.13 4.98
C ARG A 92 0.44 8.90 4.03
N ASN A 93 1.19 9.88 4.54
CA ASN A 93 2.04 10.72 3.70
C ASN A 93 3.23 9.92 3.14
N TRP A 94 3.75 8.94 3.87
CA TRP A 94 4.75 8.00 3.38
C TRP A 94 4.21 7.17 2.21
N MET A 95 3.03 6.58 2.36
CA MET A 95 2.37 5.80 1.31
C MET A 95 2.15 6.65 0.05
N ILE A 96 1.61 7.86 0.19
CA ILE A 96 1.38 8.77 -0.95
C ILE A 96 2.70 9.04 -1.67
N ARG A 97 3.74 9.47 -0.95
CA ARG A 97 5.06 9.75 -1.55
C ARG A 97 5.65 8.53 -2.26
N MET A 98 5.47 7.34 -1.71
CA MET A 98 5.96 6.11 -2.32
C MET A 98 5.20 5.80 -3.62
N ILE A 99 3.88 5.93 -3.65
CA ILE A 99 3.09 5.75 -4.88
C ILE A 99 3.49 6.80 -5.91
N ASP A 100 3.58 8.07 -5.53
CA ASP A 100 4.01 9.16 -6.42
C ASP A 100 5.40 8.89 -7.02
N ALA A 101 6.35 8.43 -6.21
CA ALA A 101 7.70 8.08 -6.67
C ALA A 101 7.70 6.88 -7.65
N ILE A 102 6.79 5.93 -7.49
CA ILE A 102 6.63 4.82 -8.44
C ILE A 102 6.06 5.35 -9.76
N LEU A 103 5.04 6.20 -9.72
CA LEU A 103 4.45 6.79 -10.92
C LEU A 103 5.47 7.63 -11.68
N GLU A 104 6.25 8.46 -10.98
CA GLU A 104 7.34 9.24 -11.57
C GLU A 104 8.40 8.33 -12.23
N LYS A 105 8.82 7.27 -11.53
CA LYS A 105 9.79 6.29 -12.05
C LYS A 105 9.31 5.57 -13.31
N LEU A 106 7.99 5.35 -13.43
CA LEU A 106 7.36 4.68 -14.57
C LEU A 106 6.94 5.66 -15.67
N GLU A 107 7.23 6.95 -15.51
CA GLU A 107 6.81 8.03 -16.41
C GLU A 107 5.28 8.02 -16.64
N VAL A 108 4.52 7.72 -15.58
CA VAL A 108 3.05 7.76 -15.57
C VAL A 108 2.61 9.15 -15.10
N HIS A 109 1.73 9.77 -15.89
CA HIS A 109 1.19 11.10 -15.60
C HIS A 109 -0.32 10.99 -15.40
N VAL A 110 -0.76 11.34 -14.19
CA VAL A 110 -2.14 11.35 -13.69
C VAL A 110 -2.53 12.74 -13.25
#